data_AF-A0A0K2GB05-F1
#
_entry.id   AF-A0A0K2GB05-F1
#
_cell.length_a   1.000
_cell.length_b   1.000
_cell.length_c   1.000
_cell.angle_alpha   90.00
_cell.angle_beta   90.00
_cell.angle_gamma   90.00
#
_symmetry.space_group_name_H-M   'P 1'
#
loop_
_entity.id
_entity.type
_entity.pdbx_description
1 polymer ?
#
loop_
_entity_poly.entity_id
_entity_poly.type
_entity_poly.pdbx_seq_one_letter_code
_entity_poly.pdbx_strand_id
1 'polypeptide(L)'
;MPTVLPILQPTPIFTQKDYRDVLRREMDAGKIPLSLGRDCPVKCEFCYELDHSYRETLDPPKTTDEDWKYILDYINKKPTDPKQFWCLGGNEFMEWTDLFLHPKAMEWVEDFLKYTDKNIQFFTVGFVHVPKIHQLAAQYPGRINFELSVITLSDYRPRLMPHAPSVKHLMKVLDGPAVSSANFYAFDVHTMSKDAVTISGINKKCVLWMGTLTPVRGLKEETASLMRQGRKFLAEEALRIYDAALPNLQTIHTEAYITAFLSRRRIVSLFDSLELEKRDTLVTAWSVYKILTTYRKNRAKFLYVPNAMLAGDSDCTVLLTFDDIARRLSGQKLIHIPKCVMQSGRGPYSDITGVTLEQFMKKTGVKVKVLHKIDTRFANEQLYKNGSLQNYVENYVRNPMSQSYEALPRPA
;
A
#
# COMPACT_ATOMS: atom_id res chain seq x y z
N MET A 1 17.83 26.91 19.61
CA MET A 1 17.70 25.47 19.28
C MET A 1 16.21 25.16 19.22
N PRO A 2 15.68 24.56 18.14
CA PRO A 2 14.29 24.10 18.17
C PRO A 2 14.18 23.02 19.24
N THR A 3 13.36 23.25 20.25
CA THR A 3 13.06 22.27 21.29
C THR A 3 12.57 21.01 20.59
N VAL A 4 13.31 19.90 20.73
CA VAL A 4 12.88 18.60 20.20
C VAL A 4 11.58 18.26 20.92
N LEU A 5 10.45 18.41 20.23
CA LEU A 5 9.18 17.97 20.77
C LEU A 5 9.31 16.46 21.02
N PRO A 6 8.90 15.95 22.19
CA PRO A 6 8.88 14.52 22.43
C PRO A 6 8.04 13.84 21.34
N ILE A 7 8.24 12.55 21.07
CA ILE A 7 7.42 11.78 20.12
C ILE A 7 5.98 11.69 20.65
N LEU A 8 4.97 11.87 19.81
CA LEU A 8 3.55 11.67 20.17
C LEU A 8 3.36 10.18 20.44
N GLN A 9 2.93 9.85 21.66
CA GLN A 9 2.63 8.48 22.03
C GLN A 9 1.14 8.23 21.76
N PRO A 10 0.79 7.28 20.88
CA PRO A 10 -0.60 6.91 20.67
C PRO A 10 -1.19 6.33 21.96
N THR A 11 -2.52 6.47 22.12
CA THR A 11 -3.21 5.78 23.22
C THR A 11 -3.19 4.27 22.95
N PRO A 12 -2.79 3.44 23.93
CA PRO A 12 -2.85 1.99 23.79
C PRO A 12 -4.28 1.52 23.46
N ILE A 13 -4.38 0.66 22.45
CA ILE A 13 -5.59 0.03 21.94
C ILE A 13 -5.87 -1.26 22.72
N PHE A 14 -4.82 -2.03 23.07
CA PHE A 14 -4.94 -3.30 23.76
C PHE A 14 -4.60 -3.12 25.25
N THR A 15 -5.62 -2.92 26.07
CA THR A 15 -5.50 -2.84 27.54
C THR A 15 -5.46 -4.22 28.20
N GLN A 16 -6.01 -5.23 27.54
CA GLN A 16 -5.94 -6.64 27.89
C GLN A 16 -5.24 -7.37 26.73
N LYS A 17 -4.37 -8.33 27.03
CA LYS A 17 -3.68 -9.14 26.00
C LYS A 17 -4.58 -10.23 25.42
N ASP A 18 -5.87 -9.94 25.20
CA ASP A 18 -6.79 -10.85 24.53
C ASP A 18 -6.68 -10.67 23.01
N TYR A 19 -6.08 -11.64 22.34
CA TYR A 19 -5.94 -11.60 20.88
C TYR A 19 -7.29 -11.72 20.15
N ARG A 20 -8.39 -12.10 20.82
CA ARG A 20 -9.73 -12.06 20.21
C ARG A 20 -10.17 -10.64 19.86
N ASP A 21 -9.68 -9.63 20.57
CA ASP A 21 -9.87 -8.23 20.18
C ASP A 21 -9.18 -7.89 18.86
N VAL A 22 -7.98 -8.44 18.63
CA VAL A 22 -7.25 -8.31 17.35
C VAL A 22 -8.10 -8.91 16.23
N LEU A 23 -8.57 -10.15 16.40
CA LEU A 23 -9.38 -10.83 15.38
C LEU A 23 -10.66 -10.03 15.06
N ARG A 24 -11.39 -9.55 16.07
CA ARG A 24 -12.60 -8.73 15.87
C ARG A 24 -12.31 -7.47 15.06
N ARG A 25 -11.26 -6.73 15.40
CA ARG A 25 -10.91 -5.48 14.73
C ARG A 25 -10.48 -5.71 13.27
N GLU A 26 -9.72 -6.77 13.00
CA GLU A 26 -9.36 -7.14 11.62
C GLU A 26 -10.61 -7.54 10.82
N MET A 27 -11.53 -8.33 11.41
CA MET A 27 -12.79 -8.70 10.74
C MET A 27 -13.73 -7.51 10.51
N ASP A 28 -13.80 -6.56 11.44
CA ASP A 28 -14.56 -5.31 11.24
C ASP A 28 -13.99 -4.47 10.09
N ALA A 29 -12.70 -4.62 9.77
CA ALA A 29 -12.06 -4.03 8.60
C ALA A 29 -12.23 -4.86 7.30
N GLY A 30 -13.06 -5.90 7.30
CA GLY A 30 -13.32 -6.74 6.13
C GLY A 30 -12.22 -7.75 5.83
N LYS A 31 -11.52 -8.23 6.86
CA LYS A 31 -10.42 -9.22 6.72
C LYS A 31 -10.78 -10.56 7.34
N ILE A 32 -10.03 -11.59 6.97
CA ILE A 32 -10.10 -12.95 7.51
C ILE A 32 -8.78 -13.20 8.24
N PRO A 33 -8.68 -12.81 9.53
CA PRO A 33 -7.40 -12.79 10.24
C PRO A 33 -6.90 -14.22 10.50
N LEU A 34 -5.82 -14.60 9.82
CA LEU A 34 -5.11 -15.86 10.02
C LEU A 34 -3.68 -15.56 10.46
N SER A 35 -3.16 -16.39 11.35
CA SER A 35 -1.84 -16.25 11.97
C SER A 35 -1.01 -17.51 11.83
N LEU A 36 0.28 -17.34 11.54
CA LEU A 36 1.26 -18.41 11.65
C LEU A 36 1.75 -18.63 13.08
N GLY A 37 1.48 -17.65 13.98
CA GLY A 37 1.98 -17.62 15.36
C GLY A 37 3.48 -17.38 15.45
N ARG A 38 4.08 -16.77 14.41
CA ARG A 38 5.51 -16.53 14.26
C ARG A 38 5.74 -15.65 13.02
N ASP A 39 6.91 -15.00 13.00
CA ASP A 39 7.39 -14.25 11.84
C ASP A 39 7.27 -15.03 10.53
N CYS A 40 7.09 -14.28 9.44
CA CYS A 40 6.95 -14.87 8.11
C CYS A 40 8.20 -15.66 7.69
N PRO A 41 8.10 -16.99 7.44
CA PRO A 41 9.25 -17.81 7.05
C PRO A 41 9.85 -17.47 5.69
N VAL A 42 9.16 -16.69 4.85
CA VAL A 42 9.67 -16.28 3.53
C VAL A 42 10.90 -15.37 3.65
N LYS A 43 10.95 -14.57 4.73
CA LYS A 43 12.03 -13.61 5.04
C LYS A 43 12.36 -12.68 3.86
N CYS A 44 11.32 -12.12 3.25
CA CYS A 44 11.48 -11.14 2.17
C CYS A 44 12.26 -9.91 2.66
N GLU A 45 13.35 -9.56 2.00
CA GLU A 45 14.24 -8.45 2.40
C GLU A 45 13.60 -7.06 2.25
N PHE A 46 12.48 -6.96 1.52
CA PHE A 46 11.72 -5.74 1.27
C PHE A 46 10.38 -5.69 2.03
N CYS A 47 10.12 -6.67 2.92
CA CYS A 47 8.82 -6.77 3.58
C CYS A 47 8.57 -5.60 4.54
N TYR A 48 7.33 -5.12 4.57
CA TYR A 48 6.90 -4.12 5.55
C TYR A 48 6.85 -4.66 6.99
N GLU A 49 6.87 -5.98 7.18
CA GLU A 49 6.97 -6.64 8.50
C GLU A 49 8.26 -6.29 9.25
N LEU A 50 9.31 -5.88 8.53
CA LEU A 50 10.60 -5.51 9.13
C LEU A 50 10.51 -4.30 10.07
N ASP A 51 9.47 -3.47 9.96
CA ASP A 51 9.24 -2.38 10.89
C ASP A 51 7.75 -2.08 11.09
N HIS A 52 7.23 -2.54 12.22
CA HIS A 52 5.92 -2.16 12.74
C HIS A 52 6.02 -1.36 14.03
N SER A 53 7.21 -0.86 14.40
CA SER A 53 7.47 -0.22 15.69
C SER A 53 6.65 1.07 15.89
N TYR A 54 6.17 1.66 14.80
CA TYR A 54 5.38 2.89 14.81
C TYR A 54 3.90 2.66 15.13
N ARG A 55 3.48 1.41 15.31
CA ARG A 55 2.08 1.04 15.51
C ARG A 55 1.97 -0.12 16.49
N GLU A 56 0.99 -0.07 17.39
CA GLU A 56 0.75 -1.16 18.33
C GLU A 56 0.20 -2.40 17.62
N THR A 57 0.88 -3.52 17.75
CA THR A 57 0.44 -4.84 17.29
C THR A 57 0.43 -5.81 18.46
N LEU A 58 -0.45 -6.81 18.39
CA LEU A 58 -0.45 -7.94 19.31
C LEU A 58 -0.51 -9.21 18.46
N ASP A 59 0.57 -9.99 18.47
CA ASP A 59 0.65 -11.15 17.61
C ASP A 59 -0.19 -12.29 18.18
N PRO A 60 -1.27 -12.70 17.48
CA PRO A 60 -2.07 -13.83 17.91
C PRO A 60 -1.27 -15.13 17.77
N PRO A 61 -1.55 -16.14 18.61
CA PRO A 61 -0.99 -17.47 18.41
C PRO A 61 -1.38 -18.01 17.03
N LYS A 62 -0.72 -19.10 16.62
CA LYS A 62 -1.09 -19.80 15.39
C LYS A 62 -2.57 -20.13 15.40
N THR A 63 -3.28 -19.78 14.33
CA THR A 63 -4.73 -19.98 14.23
C THR A 63 -5.07 -21.45 14.43
N THR A 64 -6.07 -21.70 15.28
CA THR A 64 -6.63 -23.03 15.55
C THR A 64 -7.96 -23.23 14.82
N ASP A 65 -8.50 -24.46 14.85
CA ASP A 65 -9.84 -24.72 14.31
C ASP A 65 -10.95 -24.02 15.11
N GLU A 66 -10.73 -23.78 16.41
CA GLU A 66 -11.65 -22.98 17.22
C GLU A 66 -11.64 -21.50 16.80
N ASP A 67 -10.46 -20.96 16.50
CA ASP A 67 -10.31 -19.62 15.94
C ASP A 67 -11.00 -19.52 14.58
N TRP A 68 -10.77 -20.50 13.70
CA TRP A 68 -11.40 -20.55 12.39
C TRP A 68 -12.93 -20.57 12.49
N LYS A 69 -13.49 -21.43 13.34
CA LYS A 69 -14.93 -21.50 13.58
C LYS A 69 -15.48 -20.15 14.05
N TYR A 70 -14.80 -19.51 15.01
CA TYR A 70 -15.17 -18.19 15.49
C TYR A 70 -15.14 -17.14 14.38
N ILE A 71 -14.08 -17.10 13.57
CA ILE A 71 -13.93 -16.16 12.45
C ILE A 71 -15.05 -16.35 11.44
N LEU A 72 -15.31 -17.59 11.04
CA LEU A 72 -16.34 -17.93 10.06
C LEU A 72 -17.74 -17.57 10.58
N ASP A 73 -18.06 -17.93 11.83
CA ASP A 73 -19.32 -17.59 12.50
C ASP A 73 -19.51 -16.08 12.63
N TYR A 74 -18.44 -15.33 12.89
CA TYR A 74 -18.48 -13.87 12.99
C TYR A 74 -18.74 -13.25 11.62
N ILE A 75 -18.01 -13.66 10.59
CA ILE A 75 -18.15 -13.13 9.23
C ILE A 75 -19.53 -13.45 8.65
N ASN A 76 -20.06 -14.65 8.87
CA ASN A 76 -21.39 -15.03 8.38
C ASN A 76 -22.54 -14.19 8.95
N LYS A 77 -22.35 -13.55 10.12
CA LYS A 77 -23.33 -12.62 10.70
C LYS A 77 -23.33 -11.25 10.03
N LYS A 78 -22.29 -10.91 9.25
CA LYS A 78 -22.19 -9.62 8.55
C LYS A 78 -22.99 -9.68 7.25
N PRO A 79 -23.64 -8.58 6.84
CA PRO A 79 -24.34 -8.51 5.56
C PRO A 79 -23.36 -8.76 4.41
N THR A 80 -23.89 -9.27 3.30
CA THR A 80 -23.11 -9.53 2.10
C THR A 80 -23.16 -8.33 1.17
N ASP A 81 -21.97 -7.85 0.79
CA ASP A 81 -21.80 -6.88 -0.28
C ASP A 81 -21.12 -7.59 -1.47
N PRO A 82 -21.81 -7.76 -2.61
CA PRO A 82 -21.25 -8.42 -3.80
C PRO A 82 -19.99 -7.75 -4.35
N LYS A 83 -19.73 -6.48 -4.01
CA LYS A 83 -18.53 -5.74 -4.43
C LYS A 83 -17.37 -5.85 -3.44
N GLN A 84 -17.62 -6.36 -2.23
CA GLN A 84 -16.60 -6.53 -1.22
C GLN A 84 -15.86 -7.85 -1.45
N PHE A 85 -14.54 -7.79 -1.37
CA PHE A 85 -13.69 -8.96 -1.19
C PHE A 85 -13.11 -8.93 0.22
N TRP A 86 -13.29 -10.02 0.96
CA TRP A 86 -12.72 -10.18 2.28
C TRP A 86 -11.26 -10.58 2.13
N CYS A 87 -10.35 -9.77 2.68
CA CYS A 87 -8.92 -10.00 2.52
C CYS A 87 -8.44 -11.08 3.51
N LEU A 88 -7.90 -12.20 2.99
CA LEU A 88 -7.26 -13.22 3.82
C LEU A 88 -6.00 -12.65 4.45
N GLY A 89 -5.93 -12.71 5.78
CA GLY A 89 -4.84 -12.18 6.60
C GLY A 89 -5.26 -11.02 7.49
N GLY A 90 -4.56 -10.86 8.60
CA GLY A 90 -4.57 -9.61 9.36
C GLY A 90 -3.27 -8.87 9.11
N ASN A 91 -3.32 -7.54 9.18
CA ASN A 91 -2.14 -6.73 8.86
C ASN A 91 -2.14 -5.34 9.49
N GLU A 92 -3.19 -4.96 10.22
CA GLU A 92 -3.30 -3.67 10.90
C GLU A 92 -2.85 -3.77 12.36
N PHE A 93 -3.27 -4.83 13.03
CA PHE A 93 -3.06 -5.09 14.45
C PHE A 93 -2.25 -6.37 14.72
N MET A 94 -1.82 -7.05 13.67
CA MET A 94 -0.97 -8.25 13.72
C MET A 94 0.04 -8.27 12.55
N GLU A 95 1.04 -9.14 12.66
CA GLU A 95 2.10 -9.38 11.67
C GLU A 95 1.60 -9.70 10.24
N TRP A 96 2.32 -9.20 9.24
CA TRP A 96 2.11 -9.60 7.83
C TRP A 96 2.82 -10.92 7.56
N THR A 97 2.09 -11.93 7.08
CA THR A 97 2.67 -13.23 6.73
C THR A 97 2.07 -13.80 5.44
N ASP A 98 2.82 -14.66 4.74
CA ASP A 98 2.25 -15.51 3.72
C ASP A 98 1.45 -16.64 4.38
N LEU A 99 0.13 -16.54 4.29
CA LEU A 99 -0.80 -17.35 5.05
C LEU A 99 -0.89 -18.79 4.53
N PHE A 100 -0.50 -19.05 3.29
CA PHE A 100 -0.52 -20.40 2.73
C PHE A 100 0.60 -21.29 3.29
N LEU A 101 1.49 -20.73 4.12
CA LEU A 101 2.38 -21.50 4.97
C LEU A 101 1.65 -22.12 6.18
N HIS A 102 0.42 -21.69 6.48
CA HIS A 102 -0.42 -22.38 7.44
C HIS A 102 -0.94 -23.70 6.82
N PRO A 103 -0.77 -24.85 7.48
CA PRO A 103 -1.15 -26.15 6.89
C PRO A 103 -2.64 -26.27 6.55
N LYS A 104 -3.50 -25.52 7.25
CA LYS A 104 -4.95 -25.48 7.03
C LYS A 104 -5.43 -24.35 6.12
N ALA A 105 -4.56 -23.46 5.63
CA ALA A 105 -5.00 -22.27 4.88
C ALA A 105 -5.83 -22.63 3.64
N MET A 106 -5.39 -23.62 2.85
CA MET A 106 -6.15 -24.07 1.68
C MET A 106 -7.51 -24.67 2.04
N GLU A 107 -7.59 -25.42 3.15
CA GLU A 107 -8.84 -26.00 3.68
C GLU A 107 -9.80 -24.88 4.11
N TRP A 108 -9.29 -23.87 4.83
CA TRP A 108 -10.09 -22.74 5.28
C TRP A 108 -10.54 -21.82 4.14
N VAL A 109 -9.76 -21.68 3.07
CA VAL A 109 -10.23 -21.01 1.85
C VAL A 109 -11.41 -21.76 1.23
N GLU A 110 -11.34 -23.10 1.17
CA GLU A 110 -12.46 -23.92 0.70
C GLU A 110 -13.69 -23.79 1.61
N ASP A 111 -13.51 -23.89 2.93
CA ASP A 111 -14.58 -23.70 3.91
C ASP A 111 -15.24 -22.33 3.76
N PHE A 112 -14.44 -21.27 3.60
CA PHE A 112 -14.97 -19.92 3.41
C PHE A 112 -15.86 -19.83 2.17
N LEU A 113 -15.41 -20.40 1.04
CA LEU A 113 -16.17 -20.39 -0.20
C LEU A 113 -17.43 -21.24 -0.10
N LYS A 114 -17.37 -22.36 0.63
CA LYS A 114 -18.49 -23.30 0.78
C LYS A 114 -19.56 -22.81 1.75
N TYR A 115 -19.16 -22.21 2.87
CA TYR A 115 -20.04 -21.89 3.99
C TYR A 115 -20.35 -20.40 4.14
N THR A 116 -19.84 -19.57 3.24
CA THR A 116 -20.23 -18.16 3.11
C THR A 116 -20.67 -17.88 1.68
N ASP A 117 -21.38 -16.78 1.48
CA ASP A 117 -21.75 -16.19 0.19
C ASP A 117 -20.81 -15.04 -0.22
N LYS A 118 -19.68 -14.87 0.47
CA LYS A 118 -18.79 -13.70 0.35
C LYS A 118 -17.64 -13.94 -0.61
N ASN A 119 -17.08 -12.88 -1.19
CA ASN A 119 -15.88 -13.01 -2.02
C ASN A 119 -14.62 -12.94 -1.15
N ILE A 120 -13.54 -13.60 -1.59
CA ILE A 120 -12.24 -13.64 -0.90
C ILE A 120 -11.14 -13.05 -1.79
N GLN A 121 -10.29 -12.21 -1.21
CA GLN A 121 -9.06 -11.74 -1.82
C GLN A 121 -7.86 -12.19 -0.99
N PHE A 122 -6.75 -12.52 -1.62
CA PHE A 122 -5.52 -12.82 -0.89
C PHE A 122 -4.28 -12.54 -1.72
N PHE A 123 -3.19 -12.27 -0.99
CA PHE A 123 -1.86 -12.01 -1.53
C PHE A 123 -0.92 -13.12 -1.07
N THR A 124 -0.12 -13.67 -1.96
CA THR A 124 0.86 -14.72 -1.61
C THR A 124 2.04 -14.69 -2.57
N VAL A 125 3.21 -15.10 -2.09
CA VAL A 125 4.39 -15.37 -2.94
C VAL A 125 4.28 -16.72 -3.67
N GLY A 126 3.15 -17.43 -3.51
CA GLY A 126 2.78 -18.59 -4.31
C GLY A 126 2.90 -19.93 -3.58
N PHE A 127 2.78 -19.99 -2.25
CA PHE A 127 2.82 -21.25 -1.48
C PHE A 127 1.56 -22.11 -1.60
N VAL A 128 0.72 -21.83 -2.59
CA VAL A 128 -0.61 -22.43 -2.77
C VAL A 128 -0.53 -23.87 -3.30
N HIS A 129 -1.54 -24.67 -2.95
CA HIS A 129 -1.72 -25.97 -3.58
C HIS A 129 -2.36 -25.81 -4.98
N VAL A 130 -1.51 -25.77 -6.02
CA VAL A 130 -1.88 -25.42 -7.41
C VAL A 130 -3.15 -26.11 -7.94
N PRO A 131 -3.29 -27.46 -7.94
CA PRO A 131 -4.50 -28.09 -8.46
C PRO A 131 -5.77 -27.66 -7.72
N LYS A 132 -5.65 -27.46 -6.40
CA LYS A 132 -6.80 -27.18 -5.54
C LYS A 132 -7.27 -25.75 -5.72
N ILE A 133 -6.37 -24.77 -5.78
CA ILE A 133 -6.79 -23.38 -5.94
C ILE A 133 -7.45 -23.14 -7.31
N HIS A 134 -6.97 -23.78 -8.37
CA HIS A 134 -7.60 -23.69 -9.69
C HIS A 134 -8.95 -24.42 -9.74
N GLN A 135 -9.09 -25.57 -9.08
CA GLN A 135 -10.37 -26.24 -8.90
C GLN A 135 -11.38 -25.31 -8.19
N LEU A 136 -10.99 -24.69 -7.08
CA LEU A 136 -11.85 -23.78 -6.32
C LEU A 136 -12.26 -22.55 -7.16
N ALA A 137 -11.33 -21.97 -7.92
CA ALA A 137 -11.64 -20.84 -8.80
C ALA A 137 -12.64 -21.21 -9.91
N ALA A 138 -12.56 -22.44 -10.44
CA ALA A 138 -13.54 -22.94 -11.41
C ALA A 138 -14.90 -23.26 -10.77
N GLN A 139 -14.91 -23.78 -9.54
CA GLN A 139 -16.13 -24.12 -8.80
C GLN A 139 -16.89 -22.88 -8.29
N TYR A 140 -16.17 -21.83 -7.94
CA TYR A 140 -16.72 -20.59 -7.37
C TYR A 140 -16.33 -19.37 -8.24
N PRO A 141 -16.82 -19.29 -9.48
CA PRO A 141 -16.39 -18.27 -10.43
C PRO A 141 -16.68 -16.85 -9.92
N GLY A 142 -15.68 -15.97 -10.04
CA GLY A 142 -15.78 -14.56 -9.63
C GLY A 142 -15.65 -14.31 -8.11
N ARG A 143 -15.59 -15.35 -7.27
CA ARG A 143 -15.49 -15.20 -5.81
C ARG A 143 -14.07 -15.13 -5.27
N ILE A 144 -13.06 -15.49 -6.08
CA ILE A 144 -11.65 -15.47 -5.68
C ILE A 144 -10.93 -14.35 -6.42
N ASN A 145 -10.31 -13.44 -5.67
CA ASN A 145 -9.35 -12.48 -6.17
C ASN A 145 -7.94 -12.84 -5.68
N PHE A 146 -7.21 -13.64 -6.45
CA PHE A 146 -5.87 -14.08 -6.09
C PHE A 146 -4.83 -13.14 -6.72
N GLU A 147 -4.13 -12.41 -5.85
CA GLU A 147 -2.99 -11.59 -6.20
C GLU A 147 -1.66 -12.32 -5.94
N LEU A 148 -0.92 -12.61 -7.01
CA LEU A 148 0.35 -13.30 -6.93
C LEU A 148 1.52 -12.31 -6.81
N SER A 149 2.24 -12.36 -5.70
CA SER A 149 3.47 -11.58 -5.48
C SER A 149 4.66 -12.25 -6.16
N VAL A 150 4.78 -12.04 -7.47
CA VAL A 150 5.91 -12.53 -8.26
C VAL A 150 7.19 -11.82 -7.86
N ILE A 151 7.14 -10.50 -7.62
CA ILE A 151 8.25 -9.59 -7.32
C ILE A 151 9.26 -9.49 -8.46
N THR A 152 9.94 -10.58 -8.79
CA THR A 152 10.72 -10.74 -10.00
C THR A 152 10.97 -12.23 -10.33
N LEU A 153 11.20 -12.54 -11.60
CA LEU A 153 11.68 -13.85 -12.08
C LEU A 153 13.20 -13.87 -12.35
N SER A 154 13.87 -12.73 -12.21
CA SER A 154 15.31 -12.57 -12.41
C SER A 154 16.16 -13.15 -11.27
N ASP A 155 17.48 -13.09 -11.43
CA ASP A 155 18.46 -13.54 -10.44
C ASP A 155 18.46 -12.72 -9.14
N TYR A 156 17.71 -11.60 -9.08
CA TYR A 156 17.46 -10.89 -7.82
C TYR A 156 16.50 -11.64 -6.89
N ARG A 157 15.68 -12.56 -7.42
CA ARG A 157 14.66 -13.29 -6.64
C ARG A 157 15.22 -13.98 -5.38
N PRO A 158 16.25 -14.83 -5.43
CA PRO A 158 16.77 -15.50 -4.22
C PRO A 158 17.34 -14.52 -3.20
N ARG A 159 17.83 -13.36 -3.63
CA ARG A 159 18.28 -12.31 -2.71
C ARG A 159 17.09 -11.62 -2.04
N LEU A 160 16.05 -11.28 -2.79
CA LEU A 160 14.89 -10.54 -2.29
C LEU A 160 13.91 -11.41 -1.49
N MET A 161 13.80 -12.69 -1.84
CA MET A 161 12.90 -13.67 -1.22
C MET A 161 13.60 -15.03 -1.08
N PRO A 162 14.53 -15.17 -0.11
CA PRO A 162 15.40 -16.33 0.01
C PRO A 162 14.66 -17.66 0.19
N HIS A 163 13.45 -17.62 0.76
CA HIS A 163 12.64 -18.80 1.01
C HIS A 163 11.32 -18.80 0.24
N ALA A 164 11.19 -18.03 -0.85
CA ALA A 164 9.98 -18.09 -1.68
C ALA A 164 9.92 -19.36 -2.55
N PRO A 165 8.73 -19.73 -3.06
CA PRO A 165 8.59 -20.81 -4.03
C PRO A 165 9.46 -20.58 -5.27
N SER A 166 9.94 -21.70 -5.83
CA SER A 166 10.72 -21.69 -7.06
C SER A 166 9.96 -21.06 -8.22
N VAL A 167 10.70 -20.49 -9.19
CA VAL A 167 10.13 -19.95 -10.44
C VAL A 167 9.30 -21.02 -11.16
N LYS A 168 9.78 -22.27 -11.21
CA LYS A 168 9.03 -23.39 -11.81
C LYS A 168 7.68 -23.62 -11.15
N HIS A 169 7.59 -23.48 -9.82
CA HIS A 169 6.33 -23.57 -9.11
C HIS A 169 5.41 -22.39 -9.45
N LEU A 170 5.95 -21.16 -9.45
CA LEU A 170 5.19 -19.98 -9.85
C LEU A 170 4.58 -20.09 -11.26
N MET A 171 5.31 -20.64 -12.22
CA MET A 171 4.77 -20.84 -13.57
C MET A 171 3.53 -21.73 -13.57
N LYS A 172 3.50 -22.76 -12.71
CA LYS A 172 2.31 -23.61 -12.55
C LYS A 172 1.15 -22.90 -11.85
N VAL A 173 1.45 -22.01 -10.90
CA VAL A 173 0.44 -21.17 -10.23
C VAL A 173 -0.19 -20.19 -11.23
N LEU A 174 0.64 -19.59 -12.10
CA LEU A 174 0.20 -18.67 -13.16
C LEU A 174 -0.62 -19.38 -14.24
N ASP A 175 -0.25 -20.61 -14.57
CA ASP A 175 -0.91 -21.46 -15.56
C ASP A 175 -2.24 -22.03 -15.04
N GLY A 176 -3.18 -21.14 -14.74
CA GLY A 176 -4.52 -21.51 -14.34
C GLY A 176 -5.45 -20.31 -14.11
N PRO A 177 -6.76 -20.58 -13.95
CA PRO A 177 -7.79 -19.55 -13.94
C PRO A 177 -7.86 -18.74 -12.63
N ALA A 178 -7.12 -19.16 -11.60
CA ALA A 178 -7.28 -18.58 -10.27
C ALA A 178 -6.58 -17.23 -10.12
N VAL A 179 -5.44 -17.03 -10.79
CA VAL A 179 -4.63 -15.81 -10.62
C VAL A 179 -5.30 -14.63 -11.31
N SER A 180 -5.76 -13.68 -10.51
CA SER A 180 -6.41 -12.45 -10.97
C SER A 180 -5.39 -11.40 -11.37
N SER A 181 -4.32 -11.24 -10.59
CA SER A 181 -3.23 -10.30 -10.86
C SER A 181 -1.86 -10.89 -10.48
N ALA A 182 -0.82 -10.40 -11.14
CA ALA A 182 0.56 -10.70 -10.82
C ALA A 182 1.34 -9.40 -10.57
N ASN A 183 1.93 -9.28 -9.39
CA ASN A 183 2.69 -8.12 -8.93
C ASN A 183 4.20 -8.33 -9.12
N PHE A 184 4.88 -7.48 -9.90
CA PHE A 184 6.34 -7.57 -10.15
C PHE A 184 6.95 -6.19 -10.46
N TYR A 185 8.26 -6.02 -10.27
CA TYR A 185 8.86 -4.70 -10.15
C TYR A 185 10.14 -4.52 -10.96
N ALA A 186 10.45 -3.26 -11.28
CA ALA A 186 11.71 -2.85 -11.86
C ALA A 186 12.82 -2.85 -10.79
N PHE A 187 13.96 -3.44 -11.14
CA PHE A 187 15.19 -3.46 -10.33
C PHE A 187 16.41 -3.07 -11.19
N ASP A 188 16.44 -3.52 -12.44
CA ASP A 188 17.46 -3.20 -13.43
C ASP A 188 16.85 -3.23 -14.84
N VAL A 189 17.66 -2.98 -15.85
CA VAL A 189 17.33 -3.19 -17.27
C VAL A 189 16.85 -4.63 -17.45
N HIS A 190 15.71 -4.78 -18.16
CA HIS A 190 15.11 -6.06 -18.49
C HIS A 190 14.58 -6.90 -17.32
N THR A 191 14.45 -6.37 -16.11
CA THR A 191 13.85 -7.15 -15.02
C THR A 191 12.33 -7.18 -15.13
N MET A 192 11.68 -6.01 -15.16
CA MET A 192 10.21 -5.91 -15.17
C MET A 192 9.63 -6.29 -16.54
N SER A 193 10.27 -5.89 -17.62
CA SER A 193 9.80 -6.09 -18.99
C SER A 193 9.88 -7.55 -19.43
N LYS A 194 10.95 -8.28 -19.11
CA LYS A 194 11.02 -9.72 -19.37
C LYS A 194 10.04 -10.50 -18.50
N ASP A 195 9.86 -10.09 -17.25
CA ASP A 195 8.87 -10.71 -16.36
C ASP A 195 7.46 -10.54 -16.93
N ALA A 196 7.09 -9.35 -17.41
CA ALA A 196 5.81 -9.10 -18.07
C ALA A 196 5.57 -10.00 -19.29
N VAL A 197 6.55 -10.08 -20.20
CA VAL A 197 6.46 -10.93 -21.41
C VAL A 197 6.30 -12.39 -21.03
N THR A 198 7.08 -12.86 -20.05
CA THR A 198 7.04 -14.25 -19.57
C THR A 198 5.69 -14.59 -18.96
N ILE A 199 5.20 -13.75 -18.05
CA ILE A 199 3.89 -13.94 -17.38
C ILE A 199 2.77 -13.90 -18.41
N SER A 200 2.79 -12.93 -19.33
CA SER A 200 1.79 -12.80 -20.40
C SER A 200 1.74 -14.02 -21.33
N GLY A 201 2.91 -14.61 -21.63
CA GLY A 201 3.02 -15.84 -22.42
C GLY A 201 2.29 -17.04 -21.79
N ILE A 202 2.19 -17.07 -20.46
CA ILE A 202 1.54 -18.14 -19.69
C ILE A 202 0.08 -17.81 -19.43
N ASN A 203 -0.19 -16.62 -18.90
CA ASN A 203 -1.53 -16.19 -18.51
C ASN A 203 -1.86 -14.82 -19.09
N LYS A 204 -2.53 -14.84 -20.25
CA LYS A 204 -2.97 -13.65 -20.98
C LYS A 204 -4.15 -12.91 -20.32
N LYS A 205 -4.77 -13.50 -19.30
CA LYS A 205 -6.00 -12.98 -18.67
C LYS A 205 -5.73 -12.27 -17.34
N CYS A 206 -4.65 -12.62 -16.64
CA CYS A 206 -4.31 -11.95 -15.39
C CYS A 206 -3.93 -10.48 -15.63
N VAL A 207 -4.19 -9.63 -14.65
CA VAL A 207 -3.73 -8.24 -14.64
C VAL A 207 -2.23 -8.23 -14.35
N LEU A 208 -1.45 -7.56 -15.20
CA LEU A 208 -0.04 -7.31 -14.93
C LEU A 208 0.05 -6.05 -14.08
N TRP A 209 0.41 -6.20 -12.81
CA TRP A 209 0.56 -5.09 -11.88
C TRP A 209 2.05 -4.85 -11.62
N MET A 210 2.53 -3.74 -12.16
CA MET A 210 3.95 -3.42 -12.30
C MET A 210 4.33 -2.22 -11.46
N GLY A 211 5.62 -1.89 -11.35
CA GLY A 211 6.05 -0.62 -10.75
C GLY A 211 7.42 -0.70 -10.12
N THR A 212 7.59 0.07 -9.05
CA THR A 212 8.78 0.04 -8.18
C THR A 212 8.38 -0.26 -6.75
N LEU A 213 9.30 -0.88 -6.02
CA LEU A 213 9.18 -0.96 -4.58
C LEU A 213 9.71 0.33 -3.94
N THR A 214 9.01 0.83 -2.93
CA THR A 214 9.42 2.00 -2.15
C THR A 214 10.14 1.54 -0.88
N PRO A 215 11.42 1.91 -0.68
CA PRO A 215 12.10 1.62 0.57
C PRO A 215 11.35 2.23 1.76
N VAL A 216 11.30 1.49 2.85
CA VAL A 216 10.76 1.97 4.13
C VAL A 216 11.81 1.85 5.22
N ARG A 217 11.49 2.39 6.40
CA ARG A 217 12.33 2.28 7.59
C ARG A 217 12.57 0.81 7.94
N GLY A 218 13.77 0.49 8.43
CA GLY A 218 14.16 -0.86 8.85
C GLY A 218 14.84 -1.73 7.78
N LEU A 219 14.77 -1.34 6.50
CA LEU A 219 15.43 -2.10 5.43
C LEU A 219 16.96 -1.96 5.47
N LYS A 220 17.68 -3.03 5.12
CA LYS A 220 19.12 -2.97 4.89
C LYS A 220 19.43 -2.01 3.73
N GLU A 221 20.50 -1.23 3.86
CA GLU A 221 20.85 -0.22 2.85
C GLU A 221 21.08 -0.83 1.46
N GLU A 222 21.64 -2.05 1.39
CA GLU A 222 21.83 -2.75 0.11
C GLU A 222 20.49 -3.04 -0.60
N THR A 223 19.45 -3.38 0.16
CA THR A 223 18.10 -3.66 -0.37
C THR A 223 17.39 -2.36 -0.72
N ALA A 224 17.47 -1.36 0.16
CA ALA A 224 16.95 -0.02 -0.12
C ALA A 224 17.58 0.60 -1.37
N SER A 225 18.90 0.45 -1.54
CA SER A 225 19.64 0.90 -2.73
C SER A 225 19.15 0.20 -4.01
N LEU A 226 18.94 -1.12 -3.98
CA LEU A 226 18.38 -1.88 -5.10
C LEU A 226 16.97 -1.42 -5.47
N MET A 227 16.10 -1.16 -4.48
CA MET A 227 14.75 -0.63 -4.72
C MET A 227 14.80 0.78 -5.33
N ARG A 228 15.69 1.65 -4.83
CA ARG A 228 15.92 2.99 -5.42
C ARG A 228 16.50 2.91 -6.83
N GLN A 229 17.33 1.90 -7.12
CA GLN A 229 17.83 1.63 -8.47
C GLN A 229 16.68 1.33 -9.43
N GLY A 230 15.72 0.49 -9.02
CA GLY A 230 14.52 0.20 -9.80
C GLY A 230 13.78 1.43 -10.32
N ARG A 231 13.72 2.50 -9.51
CA ARG A 231 13.13 3.79 -9.90
C ARG A 231 13.80 4.43 -11.11
N LYS A 232 15.11 4.25 -11.29
CA LYS A 232 15.86 4.80 -12.42
C LYS A 232 15.49 4.10 -13.74
N PHE A 233 15.14 2.81 -13.67
CA PHE A 233 14.82 2.00 -14.84
C PHE A 233 13.32 1.92 -15.15
N LEU A 234 12.44 2.35 -14.24
CA LEU A 234 10.99 2.23 -14.38
C LEU A 234 10.46 2.79 -15.71
N ALA A 235 10.92 3.96 -16.13
CA ALA A 235 10.44 4.60 -17.36
C ALA A 235 10.81 3.79 -18.62
N GLU A 236 12.03 3.27 -18.68
CA GLU A 236 12.52 2.49 -19.81
C GLU A 236 11.87 1.10 -19.84
N GLU A 237 11.75 0.43 -18.69
CA GLU A 237 11.05 -0.85 -18.57
C GLU A 237 9.57 -0.72 -18.94
N ALA A 238 8.90 0.35 -18.51
CA ALA A 238 7.51 0.61 -18.88
C ALA A 238 7.32 0.83 -20.38
N LEU A 239 8.22 1.56 -21.04
CA LEU A 239 8.21 1.75 -22.48
C LEU A 239 8.33 0.41 -23.22
N ARG A 240 9.28 -0.45 -22.82
CA ARG A 240 9.44 -1.78 -23.41
C ARG A 240 8.16 -2.62 -23.35
N ILE A 241 7.45 -2.57 -22.21
CA ILE A 241 6.22 -3.34 -22.00
C ILE A 241 5.06 -2.75 -22.82
N TYR A 242 4.98 -1.43 -22.91
CA TYR A 242 3.99 -0.73 -23.72
C TYR A 242 4.17 -1.05 -25.21
N ASP A 243 5.42 -1.00 -25.70
CA ASP A 243 5.76 -1.29 -27.10
C ASP A 243 5.60 -2.79 -27.42
N ALA A 244 5.71 -3.69 -26.43
CA ALA A 244 5.46 -5.12 -26.59
C ALA A 244 3.97 -5.46 -26.81
N ALA A 245 3.04 -4.52 -26.62
CA ALA A 245 1.61 -4.67 -26.92
C ALA A 245 0.99 -5.97 -26.35
N LEU A 246 1.31 -6.29 -25.09
CA LEU A 246 0.82 -7.50 -24.44
C LEU A 246 -0.72 -7.46 -24.30
N PRO A 247 -1.41 -8.62 -24.43
CA PRO A 247 -2.88 -8.67 -24.39
C PRO A 247 -3.48 -8.44 -23.00
N ASN A 248 -2.65 -8.46 -21.95
CA ASN A 248 -3.10 -8.32 -20.57
C ASN A 248 -3.57 -6.90 -20.28
N LEU A 249 -4.48 -6.76 -19.30
CA LEU A 249 -4.66 -5.47 -18.64
C LEU A 249 -3.38 -5.13 -17.87
N GLN A 250 -2.85 -3.93 -18.08
CA GLN A 250 -1.57 -3.48 -17.52
C GLN A 250 -1.78 -2.29 -16.58
N THR A 251 -1.45 -2.50 -15.32
CA THR A 251 -1.40 -1.46 -14.29
C THR A 251 0.04 -1.22 -13.84
N ILE A 252 0.33 0.00 -13.42
CA ILE A 252 1.64 0.42 -12.93
C ILE A 252 1.46 1.25 -11.67
N HIS A 253 2.01 0.76 -10.56
CA HIS A 253 2.18 1.52 -9.35
C HIS A 253 3.35 2.47 -9.56
N THR A 254 3.05 3.77 -9.47
CA THR A 254 4.04 4.82 -9.66
C THR A 254 4.37 5.48 -8.33
N GLU A 255 5.56 6.06 -8.24
CA GLU A 255 5.93 6.89 -7.10
C GLU A 255 4.94 8.05 -6.92
N ALA A 256 4.77 8.52 -5.67
CA ALA A 256 3.74 9.51 -5.33
C ALA A 256 3.84 10.80 -6.16
N TYR A 257 5.05 11.25 -6.53
CA TYR A 257 5.24 12.43 -7.36
C TYR A 257 4.74 12.25 -8.80
N ILE A 258 4.87 11.04 -9.36
CA ILE A 258 4.38 10.69 -10.70
C ILE A 258 2.86 10.72 -10.68
N THR A 259 2.25 10.08 -9.67
CA THR A 259 0.79 10.11 -9.47
C THR A 259 0.29 11.55 -9.32
N ALA A 260 0.99 12.38 -8.54
CA ALA A 260 0.64 13.79 -8.38
C ALA A 260 0.74 14.57 -9.69
N PHE A 261 1.75 14.30 -10.52
CA PHE A 261 1.88 14.92 -11.85
C PHE A 261 0.74 14.52 -12.78
N LEU A 262 0.42 13.23 -12.88
CA LEU A 262 -0.68 12.72 -13.70
C LEU A 262 -2.02 13.33 -13.26
N SER A 263 -2.20 13.53 -11.96
CA SER A 263 -3.42 14.09 -11.36
C SER A 263 -3.40 15.62 -11.17
N ARG A 264 -2.37 16.32 -11.67
CA ARG A 264 -2.09 17.75 -11.36
C ARG A 264 -3.27 18.70 -11.57
N ARG A 265 -4.01 18.54 -12.67
CA ARG A 265 -5.17 19.40 -12.98
C ARG A 265 -6.27 19.27 -11.92
N ARG A 266 -6.50 18.04 -11.45
CA ARG A 266 -7.50 17.75 -10.42
C ARG A 266 -7.05 18.23 -9.05
N ILE A 267 -5.79 18.03 -8.70
CA ILE A 267 -5.20 18.56 -7.46
C ILE A 267 -5.37 20.08 -7.41
N VAL A 268 -5.03 20.77 -8.50
CA VAL A 268 -5.17 22.22 -8.61
C VAL A 268 -6.63 22.67 -8.50
N SER A 269 -7.54 22.04 -9.25
CA SER A 269 -8.97 22.38 -9.21
C SER A 269 -9.59 22.13 -7.83
N LEU A 270 -9.23 21.02 -7.16
CA LEU A 270 -9.71 20.73 -5.83
C LEU A 270 -9.18 21.75 -4.82
N PHE A 271 -7.89 22.08 -4.91
CA PHE A 271 -7.27 23.09 -4.05
C PHE A 271 -7.95 24.46 -4.20
N ASP A 272 -8.26 24.89 -5.43
CA ASP A 272 -8.97 26.15 -5.67
C ASP A 272 -10.36 26.16 -5.00
N SER A 273 -11.06 25.02 -4.97
CA SER A 273 -12.37 24.86 -4.31
C SER A 273 -12.31 24.86 -2.77
N LEU A 274 -11.11 24.89 -2.17
CA LEU A 274 -10.93 25.03 -0.73
C LEU A 274 -10.87 26.49 -0.29
N GLU A 275 -10.82 27.43 -1.25
CA GLU A 275 -10.83 28.88 -1.00
C GLU A 275 -9.72 29.36 -0.04
N LEU A 276 -8.61 28.62 0.03
CA LEU A 276 -7.46 28.98 0.86
C LEU A 276 -6.81 30.28 0.38
N GLU A 277 -6.39 31.11 1.33
CA GLU A 277 -5.80 32.42 1.12
C GLU A 277 -4.31 32.47 1.49
N LYS A 278 -3.66 33.60 1.17
CA LYS A 278 -2.20 33.80 1.34
C LYS A 278 -1.69 33.57 2.76
N ARG A 279 -2.56 33.74 3.77
CA ARG A 279 -2.21 33.57 5.18
C ARG A 279 -2.40 32.13 5.66
N ASP A 280 -3.19 31.34 4.95
CA ASP A 280 -3.47 29.96 5.31
C ASP A 280 -2.25 29.08 5.07
N THR A 281 -1.97 28.20 6.03
CA THR A 281 -0.90 27.21 5.91
C THR A 281 -1.50 25.83 5.69
N LEU A 282 -1.17 25.19 4.56
CA LEU A 282 -1.61 23.85 4.18
C LEU A 282 -0.48 22.84 4.36
N VAL A 283 -0.73 21.76 5.09
CA VAL A 283 0.18 20.63 5.24
C VAL A 283 0.14 19.74 4.00
N THR A 284 1.31 19.45 3.42
CA THR A 284 1.45 18.56 2.26
C THR A 284 2.78 17.79 2.28
N ALA A 285 2.79 16.56 1.79
CA ALA A 285 4.04 15.89 1.42
C ALA A 285 4.63 16.47 0.12
N TRP A 286 5.85 16.03 -0.24
CA TRP A 286 6.60 16.59 -1.37
C TRP A 286 5.84 16.54 -2.70
N SER A 287 5.20 15.41 -2.99
CA SER A 287 4.48 15.17 -4.25
C SER A 287 3.44 16.26 -4.56
N VAL A 288 2.58 16.58 -3.58
CA VAL A 288 1.54 17.60 -3.70
C VAL A 288 2.13 19.00 -3.54
N TYR A 289 3.09 19.21 -2.63
CA TYR A 289 3.77 20.49 -2.47
C TYR A 289 4.33 20.99 -3.79
N LYS A 290 5.00 20.12 -4.55
CA LYS A 290 5.62 20.40 -5.84
C LYS A 290 4.60 20.86 -6.88
N ILE A 291 3.42 20.23 -6.92
CA ILE A 291 2.31 20.67 -7.78
C ILE A 291 1.80 22.05 -7.37
N LEU A 292 1.48 22.24 -6.09
CA LEU A 292 0.89 23.50 -5.62
C LEU A 292 1.85 24.68 -5.73
N THR A 293 3.14 24.48 -5.46
CA THR A 293 4.17 25.53 -5.64
C THR A 293 4.39 25.88 -7.10
N THR A 294 4.27 24.92 -8.01
CA THR A 294 4.41 25.16 -9.45
C THR A 294 3.22 25.93 -10.00
N TYR A 295 2.00 25.50 -9.70
CA TYR A 295 0.78 26.01 -10.37
C TYR A 295 -0.01 27.05 -9.57
N ARG A 296 0.22 27.16 -8.25
CA ARG A 296 -0.53 28.02 -7.33
C ARG A 296 0.39 28.77 -6.37
N LYS A 297 1.56 29.16 -6.87
CA LYS A 297 2.51 30.01 -6.15
C LYS A 297 1.80 31.26 -5.59
N ASN A 298 2.11 31.61 -4.35
CA ASN A 298 1.54 32.78 -3.66
C ASN A 298 0.02 32.74 -3.43
N ARG A 299 -0.66 31.58 -3.58
CA ARG A 299 -2.09 31.47 -3.24
C ARG A 299 -2.32 31.17 -1.77
N ALA A 300 -1.52 30.28 -1.18
CA ALA A 300 -1.46 29.97 0.24
C ALA A 300 -0.01 29.66 0.63
N LYS A 301 0.26 29.44 1.93
CA LYS A 301 1.53 28.89 2.40
C LYS A 301 1.44 27.37 2.36
N PHE A 302 2.37 26.73 1.68
CA PHE A 302 2.47 25.27 1.65
C PHE A 302 3.55 24.84 2.64
N LEU A 303 3.17 24.08 3.66
CA LEU A 303 4.10 23.48 4.61
C LEU A 303 4.49 22.11 4.08
N TYR A 304 5.68 22.02 3.48
CA TYR A 304 6.27 20.74 3.10
C TYR A 304 6.64 19.95 4.36
N VAL A 305 6.07 18.75 4.49
CA VAL A 305 6.37 17.79 5.55
C VAL A 305 7.04 16.54 4.95
N PRO A 306 8.28 16.21 5.34
CA PRO A 306 8.91 14.95 4.95
C PRO A 306 8.29 13.79 5.73
N ASN A 307 8.15 12.62 5.10
CA ASN A 307 7.68 11.40 5.76
C ASN A 307 8.83 10.73 6.53
N ALA A 308 9.31 11.38 7.60
CA ALA A 308 10.46 10.89 8.35
C ALA A 308 10.16 9.56 9.05
N MET A 309 8.91 9.32 9.46
CA MET A 309 8.47 8.05 10.05
C MET A 309 8.78 6.85 9.14
N LEU A 310 8.51 6.97 7.83
CA LEU A 310 8.76 5.93 6.84
C LEU A 310 10.10 6.11 6.10
N ALA A 311 11.12 6.65 6.78
CA ALA A 311 12.47 6.90 6.26
C ALA A 311 12.59 7.89 5.10
N GLY A 312 11.53 8.64 4.77
CA GLY A 312 11.58 9.78 3.83
C GLY A 312 11.61 9.41 2.35
N ASP A 313 11.63 8.11 2.01
CA ASP A 313 11.57 7.62 0.62
C ASP A 313 10.15 7.64 0.05
N SER A 314 9.13 7.76 0.91
CA SER A 314 7.73 7.95 0.53
C SER A 314 7.31 9.42 0.57
N ASP A 315 6.82 9.93 -0.55
CA ASP A 315 6.34 11.32 -0.68
C ASP A 315 4.80 11.43 -0.66
N CYS A 316 4.11 10.45 -0.06
CA CYS A 316 2.65 10.38 -0.02
C CYS A 316 2.07 11.15 1.17
N THR A 317 1.15 12.10 0.90
CA THR A 317 0.46 12.86 1.96
C THR A 317 -0.38 11.97 2.89
N VAL A 318 -0.96 10.88 2.37
CA VAL A 318 -1.78 9.95 3.18
C VAL A 318 -0.97 9.26 4.28
N LEU A 319 0.34 9.12 4.07
CA LEU A 319 1.25 8.42 4.98
C LEU A 319 1.98 9.35 5.95
N LEU A 320 1.64 10.65 5.97
CA LEU A 320 2.19 11.58 6.95
C LEU A 320 1.66 11.24 8.35
N THR A 321 2.54 11.35 9.35
CA THR A 321 2.14 11.26 10.76
C THR A 321 1.99 12.65 11.37
N PHE A 322 1.23 12.76 12.45
CA PHE A 322 1.15 13.98 13.24
C PHE A 322 2.50 14.34 13.86
N ASP A 323 3.37 13.37 14.10
CA ASP A 323 4.74 13.63 14.55
C ASP A 323 5.62 14.24 13.46
N ASP A 324 5.52 13.76 12.21
CA ASP A 324 6.20 14.39 11.07
C ASP A 324 5.77 15.85 10.93
N ILE A 325 4.45 16.10 11.06
CA ILE A 325 3.88 17.45 11.00
C ILE A 325 4.41 18.30 12.16
N ALA A 326 4.37 17.78 13.40
CA ALA A 326 4.79 18.48 14.60
C ALA A 326 6.24 18.96 14.52
N ARG A 327 7.15 18.10 14.02
CA ARG A 327 8.57 18.43 13.82
C ARG A 327 8.80 19.55 12.82
N ARG A 328 7.86 19.77 11.90
CA ARG A 328 7.96 20.77 10.84
C ARG A 328 7.32 22.11 11.19
N LEU A 329 6.55 22.16 12.28
CA LEU A 329 5.98 23.41 12.77
C LEU A 329 7.08 24.40 13.19
N SER A 330 6.92 25.64 12.74
CA SER A 330 7.83 26.77 12.90
C SER A 330 7.03 28.04 13.20
N GLY A 331 6.25 28.01 14.27
CA GLY A 331 5.50 29.16 14.78
C GLY A 331 4.08 29.35 14.19
N GLN A 332 3.58 28.40 13.39
CA GLN A 332 2.19 28.43 12.94
C GLN A 332 1.24 28.28 14.14
N LYS A 333 0.20 29.12 14.19
CA LYS A 333 -0.89 29.03 15.20
C LYS A 333 -2.11 28.26 14.69
N LEU A 334 -2.26 28.20 13.38
CA LEU A 334 -3.35 27.52 12.67
C LEU A 334 -2.77 26.85 11.41
N ILE A 335 -3.14 25.59 11.17
CA ILE A 335 -2.80 24.85 9.95
C ILE A 335 -4.03 24.13 9.38
N HIS A 336 -3.99 23.86 8.08
CA HIS A 336 -4.97 23.05 7.37
C HIS A 336 -4.37 21.67 7.09
N ILE A 337 -5.07 20.62 7.50
CA ILE A 337 -4.64 19.23 7.30
C ILE A 337 -5.66 18.51 6.41
N PRO A 338 -5.23 17.90 5.30
CA PRO A 338 -6.07 16.98 4.52
C PRO A 338 -6.66 15.87 5.38
N LYS A 339 -7.96 15.59 5.23
CA LYS A 339 -8.63 14.54 6.01
C LYS A 339 -7.98 13.16 5.80
N CYS A 340 -7.40 12.90 4.63
CA CYS A 340 -6.74 11.63 4.32
C CYS A 340 -5.55 11.28 5.25
N VAL A 341 -4.93 12.26 5.92
CA VAL A 341 -3.86 12.05 6.92
C VAL A 341 -4.39 11.36 8.19
N MET A 342 -5.69 11.47 8.45
CA MET A 342 -6.31 11.12 9.73
C MET A 342 -7.49 10.14 9.58
N GLN A 343 -7.41 9.27 8.57
CA GLN A 343 -8.38 8.20 8.29
C GLN A 343 -7.70 6.84 8.29
N SER A 344 -6.88 6.58 9.32
CA SER A 344 -6.25 5.27 9.48
C SER A 344 -7.25 4.21 9.93
N GLY A 345 -6.88 2.93 9.76
CA GLY A 345 -7.64 1.80 10.29
C GLY A 345 -7.72 1.77 11.82
N ARG A 346 -7.02 2.68 12.52
CA ARG A 346 -6.92 2.74 13.98
C ARG A 346 -7.99 3.61 14.63
N GLY A 347 -8.69 4.42 13.85
CA GLY A 347 -9.80 5.22 14.33
C GLY A 347 -10.01 6.50 13.53
N PRO A 348 -11.20 7.13 13.68
CA PRO A 348 -11.46 8.40 13.05
C PRO A 348 -10.57 9.49 13.66
N TYR A 349 -10.06 10.39 12.81
CA TYR A 349 -9.18 11.49 13.24
C TYR A 349 -7.86 11.04 13.86
N SER A 350 -7.39 9.85 13.50
CA SER A 350 -6.09 9.31 13.89
C SER A 350 -5.20 9.10 12.68
N ASP A 351 -3.91 9.41 12.83
CA ASP A 351 -2.92 9.09 11.81
C ASP A 351 -2.59 7.59 11.77
N ILE A 352 -1.68 7.19 10.88
CA ILE A 352 -1.27 5.78 10.70
C ILE A 352 -0.58 5.17 11.92
N THR A 353 -0.11 5.99 12.88
CA THR A 353 0.50 5.51 14.13
C THR A 353 -0.54 5.35 15.24
N GLY A 354 -1.74 5.89 15.05
CA GLY A 354 -2.83 5.89 16.03
C GLY A 354 -2.87 7.14 16.91
N VAL A 355 -2.04 8.15 16.65
CA VAL A 355 -2.10 9.42 17.36
C VAL A 355 -3.33 10.19 16.90
N THR A 356 -4.14 10.69 17.85
CA THR A 356 -5.36 11.43 17.54
C THR A 356 -5.06 12.91 17.26
N LEU A 357 -5.96 13.55 16.49
CA LEU A 357 -5.90 14.98 16.23
C LEU A 357 -5.93 15.80 17.54
N GLU A 358 -6.68 15.36 18.55
CA GLU A 358 -6.74 16.01 19.86
C GLU A 358 -5.39 15.97 20.58
N GLN A 359 -4.74 14.79 20.60
CA GLN A 359 -3.40 14.64 21.20
C GLN A 359 -2.39 15.56 20.51
N PHE A 360 -2.41 15.60 19.17
CA PHE A 360 -1.58 16.49 18.38
C PHE A 360 -1.81 17.97 18.73
N MET A 361 -3.06 18.42 18.75
CA MET A 361 -3.42 19.82 19.04
C MET A 361 -3.06 20.21 20.48
N LYS A 362 -3.32 19.34 21.46
CA LYS A 362 -2.98 19.57 22.86
C LYS A 362 -1.47 19.75 23.06
N LYS A 363 -0.66 18.94 22.38
CA LYS A 363 0.79 18.98 22.51
C LYS A 363 1.45 20.14 21.80
N THR A 364 1.00 20.45 20.58
CA THR A 364 1.60 21.50 19.75
C THR A 364 1.04 22.89 20.04
N GLY A 365 -0.15 22.97 20.66
CA GLY A 365 -0.88 24.22 20.85
C GLY A 365 -1.41 24.84 19.54
N VAL A 366 -1.29 24.12 18.42
CA VAL A 366 -1.74 24.58 17.11
C VAL A 366 -3.21 24.23 16.91
N LYS A 367 -3.97 25.17 16.35
CA LYS A 367 -5.33 24.91 15.88
C LYS A 367 -5.29 24.22 14.52
N VAL A 368 -6.16 23.25 14.29
CA VAL A 368 -6.27 22.55 13.02
C VAL A 368 -7.62 22.80 12.37
N LYS A 369 -7.61 23.14 11.07
CA LYS A 369 -8.78 23.08 10.19
C LYS A 369 -8.66 21.84 9.31
N VAL A 370 -9.64 20.93 9.41
CA VAL A 370 -9.66 19.69 8.63
C VAL A 370 -10.24 19.95 7.25
N LEU A 371 -9.52 19.54 6.20
CA LEU A 371 -9.99 19.66 4.82
C LEU A 371 -10.76 18.40 4.41
N HIS A 372 -12.05 18.37 4.69
CA HIS A 372 -12.90 17.20 4.49
C HIS A 372 -13.05 16.75 3.03
N LYS A 373 -12.83 17.64 2.05
CA LYS A 373 -12.88 17.30 0.62
C LYS A 373 -11.67 16.48 0.14
N ILE A 374 -10.59 16.40 0.93
CA ILE A 374 -9.40 15.60 0.60
C ILE A 374 -9.36 14.40 1.55
N ASP A 375 -10.20 13.39 1.28
CA ASP A 375 -10.29 12.15 2.05
C ASP A 375 -9.53 10.98 1.38
N THR A 376 -9.42 9.84 2.05
CA THR A 376 -8.72 8.65 1.51
C THR A 376 -9.38 8.10 0.26
N ARG A 377 -10.71 8.22 0.12
CA ARG A 377 -11.41 7.81 -1.11
C ARG A 377 -10.96 8.68 -2.27
N PHE A 378 -10.95 10.01 -2.10
CA PHE A 378 -10.42 10.92 -3.10
C PHE A 378 -8.97 10.58 -3.47
N ALA A 379 -8.10 10.35 -2.48
CA ALA A 379 -6.69 10.00 -2.71
C ALA A 379 -6.55 8.68 -3.50
N ASN A 380 -7.30 7.64 -3.12
CA ASN A 380 -7.28 6.33 -3.78
C ASN A 380 -7.85 6.40 -5.20
N GLU A 381 -8.94 7.14 -5.41
CA GLU A 381 -9.48 7.38 -6.75
C GLU A 381 -8.44 8.05 -7.67
N GLN A 382 -7.59 8.93 -7.14
CA GLN A 382 -6.52 9.54 -7.92
C GLN A 382 -5.38 8.55 -8.25
N LEU A 383 -5.10 7.60 -7.35
CA LEU A 383 -4.07 6.59 -7.56
C LEU A 383 -4.48 5.60 -8.67
N TYR A 384 -5.68 5.01 -8.57
CA TYR A 384 -6.11 3.95 -9.48
C TYR A 384 -6.55 4.49 -10.85
N LYS A 385 -7.13 5.69 -10.92
CA LYS A 385 -7.63 6.25 -12.19
C LYS A 385 -6.54 6.43 -13.24
N ASN A 386 -5.33 6.78 -12.81
CA ASN A 386 -4.18 7.01 -13.69
C ASN A 386 -3.15 5.88 -13.61
N GLY A 387 -3.47 4.79 -12.91
CA GLY A 387 -2.56 3.66 -12.68
C GLY A 387 -2.41 2.70 -13.86
N SER A 388 -2.86 3.05 -15.07
CA SER A 388 -2.62 2.22 -16.26
C SER A 388 -1.24 2.49 -16.86
N LEU A 389 -0.63 1.45 -17.45
CA LEU A 389 0.68 1.60 -18.11
C LEU A 389 0.63 2.65 -19.22
N GLN A 390 -0.44 2.66 -20.01
CA GLN A 390 -0.66 3.64 -21.08
C GLN A 390 -0.59 5.07 -20.55
N ASN A 391 -1.31 5.38 -19.47
CA ASN A 391 -1.31 6.72 -18.90
C ASN A 391 0.07 7.13 -18.41
N TYR A 392 0.80 6.21 -17.79
CA TYR A 392 2.17 6.47 -17.37
C TYR A 392 3.08 6.78 -18.58
N VAL A 393 3.06 5.95 -19.62
CA VAL A 393 3.93 6.15 -20.79
C VAL A 393 3.58 7.42 -21.56
N GLU A 394 2.31 7.58 -21.94
CA GLU A 394 1.88 8.67 -22.82
C GLU A 394 1.83 10.02 -22.09
N ASN A 395 1.36 10.04 -20.84
CA ASN A 395 1.10 11.29 -20.13
C ASN A 395 2.18 11.68 -19.12
N TYR A 396 3.10 10.77 -18.77
CA TYR A 396 4.25 11.05 -17.91
C TYR A 396 5.58 10.88 -18.66
N VAL A 397 5.95 9.67 -19.10
CA VAL A 397 7.28 9.40 -19.68
C VAL A 397 7.54 10.24 -20.93
N ARG A 398 6.57 10.30 -21.84
CA ARG A 398 6.66 11.09 -23.08
C ARG A 398 6.31 12.58 -22.88
N ASN A 399 5.98 13.01 -21.67
CA ASN A 399 5.57 14.38 -21.42
C ASN A 399 6.79 15.31 -21.33
N PRO A 400 6.85 16.39 -22.14
CA PRO A 400 8.01 17.29 -22.15
C PRO A 400 8.23 18.02 -20.83
N MET A 401 7.19 18.15 -19.99
CA MET A 401 7.32 18.81 -18.69
C MET A 401 7.87 17.88 -17.60
N SER A 402 7.90 16.56 -17.79
CA SER A 402 8.26 15.61 -16.72
C SER A 402 9.69 15.80 -16.22
N GLN A 403 10.66 16.02 -17.12
CA GLN A 403 12.06 16.27 -16.72
C GLN A 403 12.18 17.55 -15.88
N SER A 404 11.56 18.64 -16.33
CA SER A 404 11.56 19.91 -15.59
C SER A 404 10.84 19.79 -14.25
N TYR A 405 9.76 18.99 -14.20
CA TYR A 405 9.07 18.66 -12.97
C TYR A 405 10.03 17.92 -12.05
N GLU A 406 10.56 16.76 -12.43
CA GLU A 406 11.47 15.95 -11.61
C GLU A 406 12.64 16.74 -11.04
N ALA A 407 13.25 17.62 -11.84
CA ALA A 407 14.38 18.46 -11.44
C ALA A 407 14.08 19.51 -10.35
N LEU A 408 12.81 19.77 -10.00
CA LEU A 408 12.49 20.72 -8.92
C LEU A 408 13.12 20.27 -7.60
N PRO A 409 13.87 21.15 -6.90
CA PRO A 409 14.56 20.80 -5.68
C PRO A 409 13.58 20.64 -4.50
N ARG A 410 13.85 19.66 -3.63
CA ARG A 410 13.13 19.51 -2.37
C ARG A 410 13.44 20.72 -1.44
N PRO A 411 12.44 21.30 -0.75
CA PRO A 411 12.69 22.34 0.23
C PRO A 411 13.53 21.79 1.39
N ALA A 412 14.43 22.63 1.89
CA ALA A 412 15.26 22.33 3.06
C ALA A 412 14.44 22.15 4.34
#